data_AF-A0A6J4T549-F1
#
_entry.id   AF-A0A6J4T549-F1
#
_cell.length_a   1.000
_cell.length_b   1.000
_cell.length_c   1.000
_cell.angle_alpha   90.00
_cell.angle_beta   90.00
_cell.angle_gamma   90.00
#
_symmetry.space_group_name_H-M   'P 1'
#
loop_
_entity.id
_entity.type
_entity.pdbx_description
1 polymer ?
#
loop_
_entity_poly.entity_id
_entity_poly.type
_entity_poly.pdbx_seq_one_letter_code
_entity_poly.pdbx_strand_id
1 'polypeptide(L)'
;AQEALEKLAEDAAFDVVFSDVVMPGMSGIEFAKLLREQSPELPVVLTSGYSHVLVDEGRHGFPLLQKPYSASDVARALNEAREEERRSAQ
;
A
#
# COMPACT_ATOMS: atom_id res chain seq x y z
N ALA A 1 1.72 11.54 -0.24
CA ALA A 1 0.67 11.08 -1.17
C ALA A 1 0.70 11.85 -2.49
N GLN A 2 0.53 13.19 -2.50
CA GLN A 2 0.52 14.02 -3.72
C GLN A 2 1.70 13.74 -4.67
N GLU A 3 2.94 13.88 -4.18
CA GLU A 3 4.16 13.64 -4.98
C GLU A 3 4.24 12.20 -5.53
N ALA A 4 3.71 11.22 -4.79
CA ALA A 4 3.70 9.82 -5.26
C ALA A 4 2.71 9.63 -6.42
N LEU A 5 1.54 10.29 -6.38
CA LEU A 5 0.58 10.30 -7.48
C LEU A 5 1.16 10.98 -8.73
N GLU A 6 1.88 12.10 -8.55
CA GLU A 6 2.54 12.80 -9.65
C GLU A 6 3.57 11.90 -10.35
N LYS A 7 4.41 11.19 -9.58
CA LYS A 7 5.38 10.22 -10.12
C LYS A 7 4.72 9.02 -10.80
N LEU A 8 3.57 8.57 -10.30
CA LEU A 8 2.81 7.49 -10.92
C LEU A 8 2.17 7.91 -12.25
N ALA A 9 1.80 9.18 -12.37
CA ALA A 9 1.25 9.75 -13.61
C ALA A 9 2.31 9.97 -14.70
N GLU A 10 3.60 10.01 -14.35
CA GLU A 10 4.73 10.14 -15.28
C GLU A 10 5.11 8.82 -15.99
N ASP A 11 4.22 7.81 -16.00
CA ASP A 11 4.44 6.49 -16.61
C ASP A 11 5.62 5.71 -16.00
N ALA A 12 6.00 6.04 -14.76
CA ALA A 12 6.99 5.27 -14.03
C ALA A 12 6.42 3.88 -13.69
N ALA A 13 7.05 2.84 -14.25
CA ALA A 13 6.67 1.45 -13.98
C ALA A 13 7.09 1.05 -12.55
N PHE A 14 6.13 1.09 -11.63
CA PHE A 14 6.29 0.53 -10.28
C PHE A 14 5.61 -0.83 -10.22
N ASP A 15 6.22 -1.80 -9.54
CA ASP A 15 5.58 -3.11 -9.34
C ASP A 15 4.80 -3.21 -8.03
N VAL A 16 5.04 -2.31 -7.07
CA VAL A 16 4.41 -2.32 -5.74
C VAL A 16 4.59 -0.97 -5.06
N VAL A 17 3.59 -0.55 -4.29
CA VAL A 17 3.64 0.65 -3.44
C VAL A 17 3.68 0.24 -1.98
N PHE A 18 4.61 0.83 -1.22
CA PHE A 18 4.65 0.71 0.24
C PHE A 18 4.40 2.08 0.87
N SER A 19 3.36 2.22 1.69
CA SER A 19 2.97 3.51 2.27
C SER A 19 2.61 3.42 3.75
N ASP A 20 2.94 4.45 4.52
CA ASP A 20 2.40 4.64 5.87
C ASP A 20 0.90 4.97 5.79
N VAL A 21 0.13 4.55 6.79
CA VAL A 21 -1.28 4.94 6.95
C VAL A 21 -1.38 6.37 7.46
N VAL A 22 -0.53 6.75 8.42
CA VAL A 22 -0.55 8.09 9.01
C VAL A 22 0.39 8.98 8.22
N MET A 23 -0.17 9.87 7.41
CA MET A 23 0.56 10.85 6.61
C MET A 23 -0.12 12.23 6.72
N PRO A 24 0.63 13.33 6.63
CA PRO A 24 0.04 14.67 6.56
C PRO A 24 -0.71 14.87 5.24
N GLY A 25 -1.88 15.51 5.33
CA GLY A 25 -2.76 15.74 4.19
C GLY A 25 -3.68 14.55 3.92
N MET A 26 -3.24 13.62 3.07
CA MET A 26 -3.99 12.44 2.68
C MET A 26 -3.43 11.20 3.38
N SER A 27 -4.31 10.38 3.98
CA SER A 27 -3.91 9.14 4.63
C SER A 27 -3.44 8.09 3.62
N GLY A 28 -2.65 7.12 4.08
CA GLY A 28 -2.24 5.99 3.25
C GLY A 28 -3.41 5.16 2.77
N ILE A 29 -4.50 5.09 3.54
CA ILE A 29 -5.72 4.38 3.16
C ILE A 29 -6.42 5.09 1.99
N GLU A 30 -6.58 6.41 2.07
CA GLU A 30 -7.15 7.19 0.96
C GLU A 30 -6.29 7.10 -0.29
N PHE A 31 -4.97 7.20 -0.11
CA PHE A 31 -4.02 7.03 -1.20
C PHE A 31 -4.12 5.64 -1.85
N ALA A 32 -4.17 4.56 -1.05
CA ALA A 32 -4.31 3.20 -1.56
C ALA A 32 -5.64 2.97 -2.29
N LYS A 33 -6.74 3.58 -1.81
CA LYS A 33 -8.04 3.55 -2.50
C LYS A 33 -7.96 4.23 -3.86
N LEU A 34 -7.36 5.42 -3.93
CA LEU A 34 -7.15 6.14 -5.18
C LEU A 34 -6.27 5.36 -6.17
N LEU A 35 -5.24 4.67 -5.69
CA LEU A 35 -4.39 3.83 -6.53
C LEU A 35 -5.14 2.61 -7.05
N ARG A 36 -5.97 1.96 -6.23
CA ARG A 36 -6.79 0.84 -6.69
C ARG A 36 -7.77 1.24 -7.79
N GLU A 37 -8.23 2.50 -7.80
CA GLU A 37 -9.11 3.03 -8.85
C GLU A 37 -8.34 3.40 -10.14
N GLN A 38 -7.16 4.01 -10.01
CA GLN A 38 -6.38 4.52 -11.16
C GLN A 38 -5.45 3.46 -11.77
N SER A 39 -4.97 2.52 -10.96
CA SER A 39 -3.99 1.49 -11.32
C SER A 39 -4.28 0.22 -10.54
N PRO A 40 -5.37 -0.50 -10.88
CA PRO A 40 -5.80 -1.69 -10.14
C PRO A 40 -4.74 -2.81 -10.15
N GLU A 41 -3.84 -2.84 -11.13
CA GLU A 41 -2.76 -3.82 -11.25
C GLU A 41 -1.54 -3.51 -10.36
N LEU A 42 -1.54 -2.36 -9.68
CA LEU A 42 -0.44 -1.92 -8.82
C LEU A 42 -0.74 -2.30 -7.35
N PRO A 43 -0.10 -3.35 -6.80
CA PRO A 43 -0.33 -3.77 -5.43
C PRO A 43 0.12 -2.69 -4.44
N VAL A 44 -0.66 -2.49 -3.39
CA VAL A 44 -0.37 -1.55 -2.31
C VAL A 44 -0.25 -2.28 -0.98
N VAL A 45 0.88 -2.11 -0.30
CA VAL A 45 1.13 -2.57 1.07
C VAL A 45 1.15 -1.35 1.99
N LEU A 46 0.28 -1.36 2.98
CA LEU A 46 0.21 -0.31 3.98
C LEU A 46 1.04 -0.67 5.21
N THR A 47 1.46 0.34 5.97
CA THR A 47 2.06 0.14 7.29
C THR A 47 1.56 1.14 8.31
N SER A 48 1.44 0.71 9.58
CA SER A 48 1.05 1.60 10.68
C SER A 48 1.76 1.20 11.97
N GLY A 49 2.15 2.20 12.77
CA GLY A 49 2.60 2.01 14.16
C GLY A 49 1.51 2.21 15.20
N TYR A 50 0.30 2.57 14.77
CA TYR A 50 -0.84 2.81 15.65
C TYR A 50 -1.85 1.68 15.51
N SER A 51 -2.02 0.90 16.58
CA SER A 51 -3.00 -0.20 16.64
C SER A 51 -4.44 0.27 16.51
N HIS A 52 -4.75 1.53 16.87
CA HIS A 52 -6.12 2.06 16.82
C HIS A 52 -6.65 2.19 15.39
N VAL A 53 -5.82 2.71 14.48
CA VAL A 53 -6.13 2.85 13.05
C VAL A 53 -6.52 1.50 12.43
N LEU A 54 -5.81 0.45 12.84
CA LEU A 54 -6.02 -0.93 12.44
C LEU A 54 -7.39 -1.50 12.85
N VAL A 55 -7.90 -1.03 13.98
CA VAL A 55 -9.14 -1.50 14.62
C VAL A 55 -10.34 -0.68 14.14
N ASP A 56 -10.19 0.64 14.02
CA ASP A 56 -11.25 1.56 13.59
C ASP A 56 -11.51 1.50 12.08
N GLU A 57 -10.47 1.47 11.26
CA GLU A 57 -10.60 1.53 9.79
C GLU A 57 -10.53 0.15 9.14
N GLY A 58 -10.03 -0.86 9.88
CA GLY A 58 -9.80 -2.20 9.35
C GLY A 58 -8.75 -2.22 8.23
N ARG A 59 -8.50 -3.40 7.66
CA ARG A 59 -7.51 -3.53 6.57
C ARG A 59 -7.98 -2.91 5.24
N HIS A 60 -9.27 -2.55 5.10
CA HIS A 60 -9.88 -2.09 3.83
C HIS A 60 -9.53 -2.96 2.59
N GLY A 61 -9.25 -4.25 2.81
CA GLY A 61 -8.80 -5.16 1.75
C GLY A 61 -7.38 -4.89 1.25
N PHE A 62 -6.53 -4.20 2.02
CA PHE A 62 -5.12 -3.98 1.73
C PHE A 62 -4.24 -4.77 2.74
N PRO A 63 -3.13 -5.36 2.27
CA PRO A 63 -2.09 -5.88 3.16
C PRO A 63 -1.60 -4.78 4.10
N LEU A 64 -1.50 -5.09 5.39
CA LEU A 64 -0.96 -4.17 6.39
C LEU A 64 0.17 -4.79 7.19
N LEU A 65 1.30 -4.10 7.22
CA LEU A 65 2.46 -4.40 8.04
C LEU A 65 2.49 -3.50 9.29
N GLN A 66 2.42 -4.11 10.48
CA GLN A 66 2.47 -3.37 11.74
C GLN A 66 3.92 -2.99 12.10
N LYS A 67 4.14 -1.75 12.55
CA LYS A 67 5.42 -1.31 13.14
C LYS A 67 5.52 -1.74 14.61
N PRO A 68 6.72 -2.09 15.10
CA PRO A 68 7.99 -2.17 14.36
C PRO A 68 8.08 -3.43 13.48
N TYR A 69 8.75 -3.29 12.33
CA TYR A 69 8.98 -4.38 11.38
C TYR A 69 10.47 -4.47 11.00
N SER A 70 10.91 -5.65 10.59
CA SER A 70 12.25 -5.86 10.02
C SER A 70 12.25 -5.65 8.50
N ALA A 71 13.44 -5.51 7.90
CA ALA A 71 13.58 -5.52 6.45
C ALA A 71 13.03 -6.82 5.82
N SER A 72 13.17 -7.95 6.53
CA SER A 72 12.65 -9.25 6.11
C SER A 72 11.12 -9.26 6.08
N ASP A 73 10.46 -8.59 7.03
CA ASP A 73 9.01 -8.47 7.05
C ASP A 73 8.48 -7.63 5.88
N VAL A 74 9.18 -6.53 5.55
CA VAL A 74 8.86 -5.70 4.38
C VAL A 74 9.03 -6.53 3.10
N ALA A 75 10.18 -7.19 2.94
CA ALA A 75 10.44 -8.01 1.75
C ALA A 75 9.38 -9.10 1.56
N ARG A 76 8.97 -9.77 2.65
CA ARG A 76 7.88 -10.76 2.60
C ARG A 76 6.57 -10.12 2.15
N ALA A 77 6.15 -9.02 2.79
CA ALA A 77 4.89 -8.36 2.48
C ALA A 77 4.81 -7.86 1.04
N LEU A 78 5.92 -7.32 0.51
CA LEU A 78 5.98 -6.86 -0.89
C LEU A 78 5.92 -8.02 -1.89
N ASN A 79 6.59 -9.14 -1.60
CA ASN A 79 6.53 -10.32 -2.44
C ASN A 79 5.13 -10.93 -2.44
N GLU A 80 4.50 -11.07 -1.26
CA GLU A 80 3.14 -11.58 -1.14
C GLU A 80 2.14 -10.74 -1.94
N ALA A 81 2.21 -9.41 -1.82
CA ALA A 81 1.33 -8.51 -2.55
C ALA A 81 1.50 -8.60 -4.08
N ARG A 82 2.75 -8.74 -4.56
CA ARG A 82 3.05 -8.92 -5.99
C ARG A 82 2.52 -10.26 -6.54
N GLU A 83 2.60 -11.32 -5.75
CA GLU A 83 2.13 -12.65 -6.13
C GLU A 83 0.60 -12.73 -6.17
N GLU A 84 -0.09 -12.02 -5.26
CA GLU A 84 -1.55 -12.02 -5.17
C GLU A 84 -2.20 -11.31 -6.37
N GLU A 85 -1.61 -10.20 -6.84
CA GLU A 85 -2.05 -9.53 -8.07
C GLU A 85 -1.79 -10.39 -9.31
N ARG A 86 -0.64 -11.06 -9.40
CA ARG A 86 -0.34 -12.00 -10.50
C ARG A 86 -1.30 -13.19 -10.58
N ARG A 87 -1.89 -13.61 -9.44
CA ARG A 87 -2.93 -14.64 -9.41
C ARG A 87 -4.29 -14.10 -9.79
N SER A 88 -4.60 -12.85 -9.44
CA SER A 88 -5.88 -12.23 -9.76
C SER A 88 -6.00 -11.86 -11.25
N ALA A 89 -4.87 -11.69 -11.93
CA ALA A 89 -4.78 -11.42 -13.38
C ALA A 89 -4.72 -12.69 -14.27
N GLN A 90 -4.77 -13.90 -13.70
CA GLN A 90 -4.77 -15.20 -14.41
C GLN A 90 -6.15 -15.85 -14.38
#